data_AF-A0A0L8FPQ5-F1
#
_entry.id   AF-A0A0L8FPQ5-F1
#
_cell.length_a   1.000
_cell.length_b   1.000
_cell.length_c   1.000
_cell.angle_alpha   90.00
_cell.angle_beta   90.00
_cell.angle_gamma   90.00
#
_symmetry.space_group_name_H-M   'P 1'
#
loop_
_entity.id
_entity.type
_entity.pdbx_description
1 polymer ?
#
loop_
_entity_poly.entity_id
_entity_poly.type
_entity_poly.pdbx_seq_one_letter_code
_entity_poly.pdbx_strand_id
1 'polypeptide(L)'
;CVWFYVVYDNPDVHPTISEEERSYLKKTIKCENAVKNVPWKRLFLSPAVWAINFGLFAYSWTNISFMVLLPLYMKEALNVDTTSNGLMSSAPSVGQIIAFPLCGRFADFLRSKKYLSTRSVRILFQTFSMVASASLLIVIGFLRCDKTVVITLLLFLSGITLSFSSGGVIVNNNDIAPSYAGIVFGIANTFVSTAGCLSSMAAKALTPNGTQEEWQIVFALCAAICVSGAILFAILVKTEVQDWANWRRSSSSVHPSDTAISKIA
;
A
#
# COMPACT_ATOMS: atom_id res chain seq x y z
N CYS A 1 -22.61 -13.51 7.27
CA CYS A 1 -22.54 -13.48 8.76
C CYS A 1 -21.72 -14.63 9.37
N VAL A 2 -20.84 -15.30 8.62
CA VAL A 2 -19.93 -16.34 9.15
C VAL A 2 -18.86 -15.74 10.08
N TRP A 3 -18.50 -14.47 9.85
CA TRP A 3 -17.49 -13.72 10.61
C TRP A 3 -17.68 -13.81 12.14
N PHE A 4 -18.91 -13.61 12.63
CA PHE A 4 -19.19 -13.63 14.08
C PHE A 4 -18.99 -14.99 14.74
N TYR A 5 -18.98 -16.08 13.96
CA TYR A 5 -18.77 -17.43 14.47
C TYR A 5 -17.30 -17.88 14.43
N VAL A 6 -16.50 -17.29 13.54
CA VAL A 6 -15.15 -17.76 13.20
C VAL A 6 -14.05 -16.81 13.66
N VAL A 7 -14.34 -15.52 13.86
CA VAL A 7 -13.34 -14.51 14.19
C VAL A 7 -13.40 -14.14 15.66
N TYR A 8 -12.24 -14.20 16.33
CA TYR A 8 -12.05 -13.89 17.74
C TYR A 8 -10.87 -12.92 17.89
N ASP A 9 -10.98 -11.94 18.78
CA ASP A 9 -9.97 -10.88 18.93
C ASP A 9 -8.66 -11.34 19.57
N ASN A 10 -8.71 -12.41 20.36
CA ASN A 10 -7.54 -12.95 21.05
C ASN A 10 -7.47 -14.48 20.89
N PRO A 11 -6.27 -15.06 20.76
CA PRO A 11 -6.07 -16.50 20.73
C PRO A 11 -6.66 -17.20 21.97
N ASP A 12 -6.72 -16.49 23.10
CA ASP A 12 -7.27 -17.01 24.36
C ASP A 12 -8.78 -17.20 24.38
N VAL A 13 -9.50 -16.52 23.49
CA VAL A 13 -10.98 -16.58 23.41
C VAL A 13 -11.41 -17.55 22.30
N HIS A 14 -10.48 -18.03 21.48
CA HIS A 14 -10.76 -18.90 20.34
C HIS A 14 -11.08 -20.33 20.81
N PRO A 15 -12.26 -20.90 20.50
CA PRO A 15 -12.72 -22.17 21.07
C PRO A 15 -11.98 -23.41 20.53
N THR A 16 -11.42 -23.35 19.32
CA THR A 16 -10.82 -24.50 18.62
C THR A 16 -9.30 -24.38 18.41
N ILE A 17 -8.62 -23.47 19.12
CA ILE A 17 -7.17 -23.31 18.97
C ILE A 17 -6.41 -24.44 19.68
N SER A 18 -5.35 -24.95 19.06
CA SER A 18 -4.47 -25.94 19.71
C SER A 18 -3.62 -25.28 20.80
N GLU A 19 -3.31 -26.02 21.87
CA GLU A 19 -2.49 -25.48 22.98
C GLU A 19 -1.05 -25.17 22.52
N GLU A 20 -0.53 -25.92 21.55
CA GLU A 20 0.76 -25.66 20.91
C GLU A 20 0.78 -24.31 20.18
N GLU A 21 -0.22 -24.05 19.32
CA GLU A 21 -0.36 -22.79 18.61
C GLU A 21 -0.61 -21.63 19.58
N ARG A 22 -1.44 -21.84 20.60
CA ARG A 22 -1.69 -20.85 21.65
C ARG A 22 -0.42 -20.46 22.39
N SER A 23 0.41 -21.44 22.76
CA SER A 23 1.71 -21.20 23.40
C SER A 23 2.68 -20.48 22.46
N TYR A 24 2.72 -20.86 21.18
CA TYR A 24 3.54 -20.21 20.16
C TYR A 24 3.12 -18.75 19.94
N LEU A 25 1.82 -18.48 19.79
CA LEU A 25 1.29 -17.14 19.59
C LEU A 25 1.48 -16.27 20.83
N LYS A 26 1.31 -16.79 22.04
CA LYS A 26 1.62 -16.04 23.27
C LYS A 26 3.10 -15.65 23.39
N LYS A 27 4.00 -16.50 22.89
CA LYS A 27 5.44 -16.21 22.87
C LYS A 27 5.82 -15.20 21.79
N THR A 28 5.12 -15.22 20.65
CA THR A 28 5.48 -14.46 19.45
C THR A 28 4.73 -13.11 19.36
N ILE A 29 3.47 -13.09 19.78
CA ILE A 29 2.57 -11.94 19.78
C ILE A 29 2.46 -11.43 21.23
N LYS A 30 3.01 -10.24 21.48
CA LYS A 30 2.66 -9.51 22.71
C LYS A 30 1.27 -8.94 22.49
N CYS A 31 0.23 -9.59 23.00
CA CYS A 31 -1.12 -9.01 23.05
C CYS A 31 -1.01 -7.64 23.73
N GLU A 32 -1.12 -6.59 22.93
CA GLU A 32 -1.01 -5.22 23.40
C GLU A 32 -2.40 -4.75 23.78
N ASN A 33 -2.53 -4.25 25.01
CA ASN A 33 -3.78 -3.66 25.48
C ASN A 33 -4.26 -2.58 24.51
N ALA A 34 -5.59 -2.42 24.42
CA ALA A 34 -6.23 -1.35 23.66
C ALA A 34 -5.47 -0.03 23.88
N VAL A 35 -5.05 0.59 22.77
CA VAL A 35 -4.25 1.82 22.77
C VAL A 35 -4.98 2.90 23.57
N LYS A 36 -4.54 3.15 24.82
CA LYS A 36 -5.21 4.11 25.71
C LYS A 36 -4.95 5.57 25.32
N ASN A 37 -3.74 5.88 24.83
CA ASN A 37 -3.33 7.24 24.48
C ASN A 37 -2.57 7.25 23.14
N VAL A 38 -3.08 8.03 22.18
CA VAL A 38 -2.46 8.19 20.85
C VAL A 38 -1.59 9.44 20.82
N PRO A 39 -0.28 9.34 20.52
CA PRO A 39 0.61 10.49 20.47
C PRO A 39 0.48 11.25 19.14
N TRP A 40 -0.68 11.90 18.91
CA TRP A 40 -1.04 12.56 17.65
C TRP A 40 0.04 13.46 17.07
N LYS A 41 0.63 14.36 17.88
CA LYS A 41 1.70 15.28 17.43
C LYS A 41 2.90 14.51 16.88
N ARG A 42 3.36 13.47 17.59
CA ARG A 42 4.55 12.69 17.16
C ARG A 42 4.23 11.83 15.93
N LEU A 43 3.00 11.34 15.82
CA LEU A 43 2.53 10.59 14.66
C LEU A 43 2.53 11.47 13.40
N PHE A 44 1.95 12.68 13.46
CA PHE A 44 1.92 13.59 12.31
C PHE A 44 3.29 14.21 11.98
N LEU A 45 4.21 14.32 12.94
CA LEU A 45 5.57 14.78 12.67
C LEU A 45 6.51 13.65 12.18
N SER A 46 6.06 12.38 12.19
CA SER A 46 6.89 11.23 11.86
C SER A 46 7.13 11.12 10.35
N PRO A 47 8.39 11.17 9.86
CA PRO A 47 8.68 11.00 8.43
C PRO A 47 8.28 9.61 7.91
N ALA A 48 8.31 8.59 8.77
CA ALA A 48 7.90 7.23 8.40
C ALA A 48 6.40 7.12 8.08
N VAL A 49 5.57 7.92 8.77
CA VAL A 49 4.13 8.00 8.51
C VAL A 49 3.89 8.69 7.17
N TRP A 50 4.59 9.79 6.90
CA TRP A 50 4.51 10.48 5.61
C TRP A 50 5.01 9.61 4.44
N ALA A 51 6.05 8.80 4.64
CA ALA A 51 6.50 7.82 3.64
C ALA A 51 5.35 6.91 3.20
N ILE A 52 4.60 6.36 4.17
CA ILE A 52 3.44 5.49 3.91
C ILE A 52 2.34 6.27 3.18
N ASN A 53 2.02 7.47 3.64
CA ASN A 53 0.97 8.29 3.01
C ASN A 53 1.30 8.62 1.55
N PHE A 54 2.51 9.09 1.25
CA PHE A 54 2.92 9.40 -0.13
C PHE A 54 2.99 8.14 -1.00
N GLY A 55 3.51 7.03 -0.45
CA GLY A 55 3.58 5.76 -1.18
C GLY A 55 2.20 5.19 -1.51
N LEU A 56 1.27 5.21 -0.55
CA LEU A 56 -0.11 4.75 -0.76
C LEU A 56 -0.93 5.71 -1.63
N PHE A 57 -0.69 7.01 -1.53
CA PHE A 57 -1.29 8.00 -2.43
C PHE A 57 -0.92 7.72 -3.88
N ALA A 58 0.38 7.56 -4.18
CA ALA A 58 0.85 7.25 -5.52
C ALA A 58 0.34 5.90 -6.01
N TYR A 59 0.40 4.86 -5.17
CA TYR A 59 -0.16 3.54 -5.48
C TYR A 59 -1.65 3.61 -5.83
N SER A 60 -2.44 4.33 -5.03
CA SER A 60 -3.88 4.47 -5.24
C SER A 60 -4.20 5.21 -6.53
N TRP A 61 -3.50 6.32 -6.80
CA TRP A 61 -3.65 7.07 -8.04
C TRP A 61 -3.45 6.17 -9.27
N THR A 62 -2.39 5.39 -9.25
CA THR A 62 -2.03 4.47 -10.35
C THR A 62 -3.04 3.34 -10.48
N ASN A 63 -3.45 2.73 -9.37
CA ASN A 63 -4.44 1.66 -9.39
C ASN A 63 -5.78 2.12 -9.96
N ILE A 64 -6.25 3.31 -9.57
CA ILE A 64 -7.50 3.89 -10.09
C ILE A 64 -7.35 4.29 -11.56
N SER A 65 -6.17 4.75 -11.96
CA SER A 65 -5.88 5.02 -13.37
C SER A 65 -6.04 3.75 -14.23
N PHE A 66 -5.57 2.60 -13.76
CA PHE A 66 -5.76 1.34 -14.46
C PHE A 66 -7.20 0.82 -14.41
N MET A 67 -7.91 0.99 -13.30
CA MET A 67 -9.27 0.43 -13.15
C MET A 67 -10.36 1.27 -13.81
N VAL A 68 -10.23 2.60 -13.79
CA VAL A 68 -11.30 3.52 -14.19
C VAL A 68 -10.92 4.30 -15.43
N LEU A 69 -9.74 4.91 -15.44
CA LEU A 69 -9.34 5.82 -16.52
C LEU A 69 -9.02 5.09 -17.82
N LEU A 70 -8.46 3.89 -17.70
CA LEU A 70 -8.11 3.06 -18.84
C LEU A 70 -9.32 2.56 -19.66
N PRO A 71 -10.40 1.99 -19.06
CA PRO A 71 -11.62 1.70 -19.81
C PRO A 71 -12.23 2.94 -20.48
N LEU A 72 -12.08 4.13 -19.86
CA LEU A 72 -12.51 5.40 -20.41
C LEU A 72 -11.68 5.77 -21.65
N TYR A 73 -10.35 5.68 -21.56
CA TYR A 73 -9.42 5.87 -22.67
C TYR A 73 -9.70 4.94 -23.85
N MET A 74 -9.94 3.66 -23.59
CA MET A 74 -10.27 2.69 -24.65
C MET A 74 -11.57 3.02 -25.38
N LYS A 75 -12.55 3.55 -24.63
CA LYS A 75 -13.84 3.94 -25.20
C LYS A 75 -13.72 5.25 -25.99
N GLU A 76 -13.11 6.28 -25.40
CA GLU A 76 -13.09 7.64 -25.98
C GLU A 76 -12.03 7.80 -27.07
N ALA A 77 -10.79 7.41 -26.81
CA ALA A 77 -9.68 7.65 -27.73
C ALA A 77 -9.51 6.54 -28.78
N LEU A 78 -9.74 5.28 -28.38
CA LEU A 78 -9.52 4.12 -29.25
C LEU A 78 -10.81 3.61 -29.92
N ASN A 79 -11.98 4.10 -29.52
CA ASN A 79 -13.30 3.69 -30.04
C ASN A 79 -13.50 2.16 -30.03
N VAL A 80 -12.98 1.47 -29.01
CA VAL A 80 -13.13 0.02 -28.85
C VAL A 80 -14.56 -0.33 -28.46
N ASP A 81 -15.13 -1.38 -29.07
CA ASP A 81 -16.46 -1.89 -28.71
C ASP A 81 -16.56 -2.20 -27.21
N THR A 82 -17.69 -1.88 -26.61
CA THR A 82 -17.93 -2.00 -25.16
C THR A 82 -17.67 -3.42 -24.65
N THR A 83 -17.98 -4.45 -25.45
CA THR A 83 -17.79 -5.86 -25.08
C THR A 83 -16.31 -6.22 -25.00
N SER A 84 -15.52 -5.79 -25.99
CA SER A 84 -14.07 -6.03 -26.01
C SER A 84 -13.35 -5.19 -24.96
N ASN A 85 -13.79 -3.95 -24.75
CA ASN A 85 -13.25 -3.06 -23.73
C ASN A 85 -13.37 -3.66 -22.31
N GLY A 86 -14.50 -4.31 -22.00
CA GLY A 86 -14.68 -5.00 -20.71
C GLY A 86 -13.63 -6.09 -20.47
N LEU A 87 -13.34 -6.90 -21.49
CA LEU A 87 -12.33 -7.96 -21.40
C LEU A 87 -10.93 -7.37 -21.23
N MET A 88 -10.58 -6.35 -22.01
CA MET A 88 -9.27 -5.69 -21.94
C MET A 88 -9.05 -4.98 -20.60
N SER A 89 -10.07 -4.30 -20.09
CA SER A 89 -10.03 -3.56 -18.82
C SER A 89 -10.02 -4.47 -17.59
N SER A 90 -10.43 -5.74 -17.74
CA SER A 90 -10.29 -6.74 -16.68
C SER A 90 -8.86 -7.27 -16.53
N ALA A 91 -8.02 -7.16 -17.58
CA ALA A 91 -6.68 -7.75 -17.61
C ALA A 91 -5.75 -7.28 -16.48
N PRO A 92 -5.67 -5.97 -16.13
CA PRO A 92 -4.87 -5.52 -14.99
C PRO A 92 -5.33 -6.17 -13.67
N SER A 93 -6.63 -6.26 -13.45
CA SER A 93 -7.20 -6.83 -12.23
C SER A 93 -6.89 -8.32 -12.09
N VAL A 94 -6.99 -9.07 -13.19
CA VAL A 94 -6.60 -10.50 -13.22
C VAL A 94 -5.11 -10.66 -12.93
N GLY A 95 -4.26 -9.85 -13.58
CA GLY A 95 -2.82 -9.83 -13.32
C GLY A 95 -2.51 -9.53 -11.85
N GLN A 96 -3.24 -8.58 -11.25
CA GLN A 96 -3.09 -8.24 -9.84
C GLN A 96 -3.45 -9.42 -8.93
N ILE A 97 -4.63 -10.03 -9.11
CA ILE A 97 -5.12 -11.14 -8.26
C ILE A 97 -4.10 -12.29 -8.21
N ILE A 98 -3.51 -12.63 -9.35
CA ILE A 98 -2.53 -13.73 -9.43
C ILE A 98 -1.20 -13.30 -8.81
N ALA A 99 -0.69 -12.11 -9.15
CA ALA A 99 0.65 -11.69 -8.75
C ALA A 99 0.75 -11.19 -7.31
N PHE A 100 -0.33 -10.64 -6.74
CA PHE A 100 -0.32 -10.03 -5.40
C PHE A 100 0.18 -10.97 -4.29
N PRO A 101 -0.38 -12.20 -4.14
CA PRO A 101 0.12 -13.15 -3.15
C PRO A 101 1.52 -13.67 -3.49
N LEU A 102 1.83 -13.87 -4.78
CA LEU A 102 3.14 -14.35 -5.21
C LEU A 102 4.26 -13.34 -4.88
N CYS A 103 4.02 -12.05 -5.13
CA CYS A 103 4.94 -10.98 -4.80
C CYS A 103 5.14 -10.86 -3.29
N GLY A 104 4.07 -11.02 -2.50
CA GLY A 104 4.17 -11.02 -1.03
C GLY A 104 5.05 -12.17 -0.52
N ARG A 105 4.80 -13.40 -1.00
CA ARG A 105 5.63 -14.56 -0.66
C ARG A 105 7.07 -14.41 -1.13
N PHE A 106 7.30 -13.79 -2.28
CA PHE A 106 8.63 -13.52 -2.79
C PHE A 106 9.37 -12.50 -1.92
N ALA A 107 8.69 -11.42 -1.47
CA ALA A 107 9.26 -10.47 -0.53
C ALA A 107 9.65 -11.13 0.80
N ASP A 108 8.79 -12.00 1.33
CA ASP A 108 9.07 -12.73 2.57
C ASP A 108 10.17 -13.79 2.40
N PHE A 109 10.28 -14.42 1.22
CA PHE A 109 11.39 -15.30 0.89
C PHE A 109 12.73 -14.56 0.93
N LEU A 110 12.82 -13.39 0.29
CA LEU A 110 14.04 -12.56 0.29
C LEU A 110 14.45 -12.12 1.69
N ARG A 111 13.46 -11.77 2.54
CA ARG A 111 13.67 -11.36 3.94
C ARG A 111 14.07 -12.55 4.82
N SER A 112 13.38 -13.68 4.73
CA SER A 112 13.64 -14.86 5.58
C SER A 112 15.00 -15.49 5.32
N LYS A 113 15.47 -15.48 4.05
CA LYS A 113 16.82 -15.91 3.67
C LYS A 113 17.90 -14.87 3.97
N LYS A 114 17.53 -13.69 4.49
CA LYS A 114 18.43 -12.55 4.77
C LYS A 114 19.26 -12.11 3.56
N TYR A 115 18.75 -12.32 2.34
CA TYR A 115 19.43 -11.84 1.12
C TYR A 115 19.42 -10.32 1.02
N LEU A 116 18.37 -9.68 1.54
CA LEU A 116 18.21 -8.23 1.59
C LEU A 116 17.66 -7.80 2.95
N SER A 117 18.01 -6.58 3.38
CA SER A 117 17.40 -5.96 4.56
C SER A 117 15.92 -5.68 4.32
N THR A 118 15.09 -5.65 5.38
CA THR A 118 13.66 -5.31 5.25
C THR A 118 13.48 -3.97 4.53
N ARG A 119 14.27 -2.95 4.88
CA ARG A 119 14.26 -1.64 4.21
C ARG A 119 14.55 -1.74 2.73
N SER A 120 15.60 -2.47 2.35
CA SER A 120 15.98 -2.65 0.95
C SER A 120 14.88 -3.34 0.16
N VAL A 121 14.25 -4.39 0.71
CA VAL A 121 13.11 -5.07 0.08
C VAL A 121 11.94 -4.12 -0.11
N ARG A 122 11.55 -3.36 0.92
CA ARG A 122 10.43 -2.40 0.80
C ARG A 122 10.68 -1.36 -0.28
N ILE A 123 11.88 -0.77 -0.31
CA ILE A 123 12.26 0.25 -1.31
C ILE A 123 12.27 -0.36 -2.70
N LEU A 124 12.93 -1.50 -2.90
CA LEU A 124 13.06 -2.14 -4.21
C LEU A 124 11.70 -2.50 -4.77
N PHE A 125 10.84 -3.15 -3.98
CA PHE A 125 9.52 -3.59 -4.40
C PHE A 125 8.61 -2.41 -4.73
N GLN A 126 8.60 -1.38 -3.87
CA GLN A 126 7.78 -0.19 -4.14
C GLN A 126 8.27 0.58 -5.36
N THR A 127 9.59 0.77 -5.49
CA THR A 127 10.18 1.51 -6.62
C THR A 127 9.95 0.77 -7.92
N PHE A 128 10.19 -0.55 -7.94
CA PHE A 128 9.93 -1.38 -9.11
C PHE A 128 8.44 -1.32 -9.50
N SER A 129 7.54 -1.45 -8.53
CA SER A 129 6.10 -1.39 -8.76
C SER A 129 5.70 -0.09 -9.45
N MET A 130 6.09 1.06 -8.87
CA MET A 130 5.71 2.37 -9.39
C MET A 130 6.36 2.69 -10.74
N VAL A 131 7.67 2.48 -10.88
CA VAL A 131 8.41 2.83 -12.10
C VAL A 131 8.03 1.93 -13.27
N ALA A 132 7.88 0.62 -13.03
CA ALA A 132 7.49 -0.31 -14.08
C ALA A 132 6.04 -0.07 -14.51
N SER A 133 5.10 0.11 -13.58
CA SER A 133 3.72 0.45 -13.91
C SER A 133 3.59 1.77 -14.66
N ALA A 134 4.32 2.82 -14.25
CA ALA A 134 4.34 4.11 -14.95
C ALA A 134 4.88 4.00 -16.39
N SER A 135 5.97 3.25 -16.57
CA SER A 135 6.57 3.04 -17.88
C SER A 135 5.61 2.31 -18.83
N LEU A 136 4.95 1.25 -18.33
CA LEU A 136 3.96 0.51 -19.10
C LEU A 136 2.74 1.37 -19.47
N LEU A 137 2.28 2.21 -18.55
CA LEU A 137 1.16 3.12 -18.80
C LEU A 137 1.48 4.14 -19.90
N ILE A 138 2.68 4.72 -19.89
CA ILE A 138 3.15 5.62 -20.96
C ILE A 138 3.16 4.88 -22.30
N VAL A 139 3.73 3.67 -22.35
CA VAL A 139 3.78 2.86 -23.58
C VAL A 139 2.37 2.62 -24.13
N ILE A 140 1.40 2.30 -23.27
CA ILE A 140 0.00 2.11 -23.67
C ILE A 140 -0.61 3.38 -24.29
N GLY A 141 -0.28 4.57 -23.75
CA GLY A 141 -0.75 5.84 -24.28
C GLY A 141 -0.26 6.15 -25.71
N PHE A 142 0.87 5.58 -26.12
CA PHE A 142 1.41 5.74 -27.48
C PHE A 142 0.96 4.65 -28.46
N LEU A 143 0.31 3.58 -27.99
CA LEU A 143 -0.19 2.51 -28.85
C LEU A 143 -1.54 2.89 -29.49
N ARG A 144 -1.74 2.45 -30.74
CA ARG A 144 -2.97 2.65 -31.52
C ARG A 144 -3.86 1.40 -31.51
N CYS A 145 -5.10 1.58 -31.94
CA CYS A 145 -6.19 0.59 -31.85
C CYS A 145 -5.95 -0.70 -32.66
N ASP A 146 -5.01 -0.69 -33.62
CA ASP A 146 -4.64 -1.87 -34.41
C ASP A 146 -3.95 -2.98 -33.58
N LYS A 147 -3.54 -2.68 -32.34
CA LYS A 147 -2.75 -3.57 -31.48
C LYS A 147 -3.47 -4.00 -30.19
N THR A 148 -4.76 -4.29 -30.27
CA THR A 148 -5.61 -4.71 -29.14
C THR A 148 -4.99 -5.82 -28.28
N VAL A 149 -4.43 -6.87 -28.89
CA VAL A 149 -3.80 -7.98 -28.15
C VAL A 149 -2.58 -7.50 -27.35
N VAL A 150 -1.75 -6.65 -27.95
CA VAL A 150 -0.55 -6.10 -27.29
C VAL A 150 -0.95 -5.20 -26.13
N ILE A 151 -1.97 -4.35 -26.32
CA ILE A 151 -2.49 -3.48 -25.25
C ILE A 151 -2.98 -4.34 -24.08
N THR A 152 -3.77 -5.39 -24.33
CA THR A 152 -4.24 -6.30 -23.28
C THR A 152 -3.11 -6.99 -22.52
N LEU A 153 -2.06 -7.44 -23.23
CA LEU A 153 -0.89 -8.06 -22.60
C LEU A 153 -0.11 -7.07 -21.74
N LEU A 154 0.09 -5.83 -22.21
CA LEU A 154 0.75 -4.78 -21.44
C LEU A 154 -0.05 -4.39 -20.20
N LEU A 155 -1.37 -4.44 -20.29
CA LEU A 155 -2.28 -4.19 -19.18
C LEU A 155 -2.24 -5.29 -18.13
N PHE A 156 -2.25 -6.54 -18.56
CA PHE A 156 -2.01 -7.68 -17.69
C PHE A 156 -0.66 -7.55 -16.96
N LEU A 157 0.40 -7.21 -17.70
CA LEU A 157 1.73 -6.98 -17.13
C LEU A 157 1.75 -5.79 -16.17
N SER A 158 1.03 -4.71 -16.47
CA SER A 158 0.94 -3.54 -15.58
C SER A 158 0.33 -3.91 -14.23
N GLY A 159 -0.71 -4.75 -14.22
CA GLY A 159 -1.29 -5.30 -13.00
C GLY A 159 -0.30 -6.14 -12.20
N ILE A 160 0.49 -6.99 -12.87
CA ILE A 160 1.55 -7.76 -12.21
C ILE A 160 2.59 -6.84 -11.56
N THR A 161 3.04 -5.79 -12.28
CA THR A 161 4.02 -4.85 -11.72
C THR A 161 3.46 -4.08 -10.51
N LEU A 162 2.18 -3.69 -10.56
CA LEU A 162 1.54 -2.99 -9.45
C LEU A 162 1.43 -3.87 -8.19
N SER A 163 1.30 -5.19 -8.37
CA SER A 163 1.27 -6.17 -7.27
C SER A 163 2.55 -6.25 -6.45
N PHE A 164 3.70 -5.78 -6.96
CA PHE A 164 4.93 -5.71 -6.16
C PHE A 164 4.79 -4.77 -4.95
N SER A 165 3.83 -3.84 -4.97
CA SER A 165 3.52 -2.98 -3.81
C SER A 165 3.10 -3.78 -2.56
N SER A 166 2.67 -5.04 -2.70
CA SER A 166 2.37 -5.93 -1.57
C SER A 166 3.59 -6.23 -0.69
N GLY A 167 4.79 -6.28 -1.29
CA GLY A 167 6.06 -6.38 -0.59
C GLY A 167 6.66 -5.02 -0.19
N GLY A 168 6.04 -3.92 -0.62
CA GLY A 168 6.48 -2.53 -0.46
C GLY A 168 5.69 -1.76 0.61
N VAL A 169 4.96 -0.72 0.21
CA VAL A 169 4.30 0.22 1.13
C VAL A 169 3.15 -0.40 1.93
N ILE A 170 2.44 -1.38 1.36
CA ILE A 170 1.19 -1.92 1.94
C ILE A 170 1.41 -2.57 3.31
N VAL A 171 2.58 -3.16 3.52
CA VAL A 171 2.95 -3.86 4.76
C VAL A 171 3.81 -3.00 5.70
N ASN A 172 4.24 -1.81 5.25
CA ASN A 172 5.19 -0.98 5.98
C ASN A 172 4.58 -0.34 7.24
N ASN A 173 3.26 -0.16 7.30
CA ASN A 173 2.56 0.33 8.49
C ASN A 173 2.75 -0.61 9.69
N ASN A 174 2.75 -1.93 9.45
CA ASN A 174 3.00 -2.93 10.48
C ASN A 174 4.46 -2.94 10.93
N ASP A 175 5.41 -2.64 10.04
CA ASP A 175 6.83 -2.57 10.36
C ASP A 175 7.16 -1.38 11.30
N ILE A 176 6.45 -0.24 11.17
CA ILE A 176 6.75 0.98 11.94
C ILE A 176 6.02 1.11 13.28
N ALA A 177 4.79 0.59 13.37
CA ALA A 177 3.94 0.79 14.53
C ALA A 177 2.89 -0.31 14.66
N PRO A 178 3.26 -1.54 15.06
CA PRO A 178 2.33 -2.66 15.20
C PRO A 178 1.09 -2.34 16.05
N SER A 179 1.28 -1.67 17.19
CA SER A 179 0.21 -1.28 18.13
C SER A 179 -0.75 -0.23 17.57
N TYR A 180 -0.23 0.64 16.69
CA TYR A 180 -0.96 1.77 16.10
C TYR A 180 -1.25 1.55 14.61
N ALA A 181 -1.05 0.33 14.09
CA ALA A 181 -1.08 0.05 12.67
C ALA A 181 -2.44 0.38 12.05
N GLY A 182 -3.53 0.11 12.77
CA GLY A 182 -4.89 0.48 12.36
C GLY A 182 -5.10 1.99 12.25
N ILE A 183 -4.55 2.79 13.18
CA ILE A 183 -4.66 4.26 13.15
C ILE A 183 -3.84 4.84 11.99
N VAL A 184 -2.59 4.37 11.83
CA VAL A 184 -1.71 4.80 10.73
C VAL A 184 -2.33 4.45 9.38
N PHE A 185 -2.86 3.23 9.25
CA PHE A 185 -3.52 2.79 8.03
C PHE A 185 -4.82 3.56 7.77
N GLY A 186 -5.60 3.87 8.81
CA GLY A 186 -6.81 4.68 8.70
C GLY A 186 -6.53 6.08 8.15
N ILE A 187 -5.49 6.75 8.67
CA ILE A 187 -5.04 8.05 8.13
C ILE A 187 -4.61 7.90 6.67
N ALA A 188 -3.82 6.87 6.36
CA ALA A 188 -3.38 6.63 4.99
C ALA A 188 -4.55 6.36 4.02
N ASN A 189 -5.61 5.69 4.49
CA ASN A 189 -6.79 5.44 3.69
C ASN A 189 -7.55 6.73 3.33
N THR A 190 -7.46 7.78 4.16
CA THR A 190 -7.96 9.11 3.80
C THR A 190 -7.20 9.65 2.58
N PHE A 191 -5.87 9.58 2.57
CA PHE A 191 -5.05 10.01 1.44
C PHE A 191 -5.28 9.18 0.18
N VAL A 192 -5.44 7.85 0.32
CA VAL A 192 -5.84 6.95 -0.77
C VAL A 192 -7.17 7.40 -1.38
N SER A 193 -8.17 7.67 -0.54
CA SER A 193 -9.48 8.11 -1.01
C SER A 193 -9.39 9.46 -1.73
N THR A 194 -8.61 10.41 -1.19
CA THR A 194 -8.34 11.70 -1.84
C THR A 194 -7.61 11.54 -3.17
N ALA A 195 -6.62 10.64 -3.25
CA ALA A 195 -5.91 10.34 -4.50
C ALA A 195 -6.89 9.87 -5.58
N GLY A 196 -7.82 8.99 -5.22
CA GLY A 196 -8.86 8.53 -6.13
C GLY A 196 -9.74 9.66 -6.67
N CYS A 197 -10.30 10.48 -5.78
CA CYS A 197 -11.11 11.64 -6.20
C CYS A 197 -10.32 12.59 -7.10
N LEU A 198 -9.10 12.95 -6.71
CA LEU A 198 -8.25 13.85 -7.49
C LEU A 198 -7.87 13.27 -8.85
N SER A 199 -7.61 11.96 -8.94
CA SER A 199 -7.26 11.29 -10.20
C SER A 199 -8.39 11.37 -11.22
N SER A 200 -9.63 11.11 -10.80
CA SER A 200 -10.80 11.19 -11.68
C SER A 200 -11.11 12.63 -12.08
N MET A 201 -10.96 13.59 -11.16
CA MET A 201 -11.12 15.02 -11.45
C MET A 201 -10.07 15.52 -12.45
N ALA A 202 -8.80 15.15 -12.24
CA ALA A 202 -7.70 15.53 -13.11
C ALA A 202 -7.88 14.94 -14.51
N ALA A 203 -8.25 13.67 -14.63
CA ALA A 203 -8.54 13.04 -15.91
C ALA A 203 -9.65 13.81 -16.66
N LYS A 204 -10.80 14.03 -16.02
CA LYS A 204 -11.92 14.75 -16.63
C LYS A 204 -11.55 16.18 -17.07
N ALA A 205 -10.73 16.88 -16.29
CA ALA A 205 -10.29 18.24 -16.62
C ALA A 205 -9.29 18.28 -17.78
N LEU A 206 -8.46 17.24 -17.91
CA LEU A 206 -7.42 17.15 -18.94
C LEU A 206 -7.90 16.52 -20.25
N THR A 207 -9.05 15.84 -20.25
CA THR A 207 -9.63 15.18 -21.43
C THR A 207 -10.98 15.78 -21.86
N PRO A 208 -11.08 17.09 -22.16
CA PRO A 208 -12.35 17.71 -22.56
C PRO A 208 -12.88 17.17 -23.91
N ASN A 209 -12.00 16.75 -24.81
CA ASN A 209 -12.36 16.25 -26.14
C ASN A 209 -12.16 14.74 -26.30
N GLY A 210 -11.57 14.07 -25.29
CA GLY A 210 -11.32 12.63 -25.30
C GLY A 210 -10.26 12.18 -26.30
N THR A 211 -9.38 13.09 -26.73
CA THR A 211 -8.37 12.78 -27.77
C THR A 211 -7.19 12.00 -27.20
N GLN A 212 -6.48 11.26 -28.05
CA GLN A 212 -5.30 10.49 -27.62
C GLN A 212 -4.21 11.38 -27.00
N GLU A 213 -4.00 12.59 -27.51
CA GLU A 213 -3.01 13.54 -26.99
C GLU A 213 -3.36 14.01 -25.57
N GLU A 214 -4.64 14.31 -25.30
CA GLU A 214 -5.14 14.65 -23.97
C GLU A 214 -4.91 13.49 -22.97
N TRP A 215 -5.16 12.26 -23.39
CA TRP A 215 -4.92 11.07 -22.57
C TRP A 215 -3.44 10.81 -22.30
N GLN A 216 -2.55 11.10 -23.25
CA GLN A 216 -1.10 11.02 -23.02
C GLN A 216 -0.64 11.99 -21.92
N ILE A 217 -1.26 13.18 -21.82
CA ILE A 217 -0.99 14.13 -20.74
C ILE A 217 -1.43 13.55 -19.38
N VAL A 218 -2.60 12.89 -19.32
CA VAL A 218 -3.07 12.22 -18.09
C VAL A 218 -2.11 11.11 -17.67
N PHE A 219 -1.62 10.30 -18.61
CA PHE A 219 -0.64 9.24 -18.32
C PHE A 219 0.72 9.80 -17.90
N ALA A 220 1.17 10.90 -18.50
CA ALA A 220 2.40 11.59 -18.09
C ALA A 220 2.29 12.15 -16.66
N LEU A 221 1.13 12.72 -16.29
CA LEU A 221 0.85 13.16 -14.92
C LEU A 221 0.90 11.97 -13.94
N CYS A 222 0.25 10.87 -14.29
CA CYS A 222 0.29 9.64 -13.47
C CYS A 222 1.73 9.15 -13.28
N ALA A 223 2.55 9.16 -14.33
CA ALA A 223 3.95 8.77 -14.25
C ALA A 223 4.78 9.71 -13.35
N ALA A 224 4.57 11.02 -13.43
CA ALA A 224 5.22 12.00 -12.56
C ALA A 224 4.86 11.76 -11.08
N ILE A 225 3.60 11.44 -10.78
CA ILE A 225 3.14 11.09 -9.43
C ILE A 225 3.76 9.76 -8.95
N CYS A 226 3.84 8.75 -9.83
CA CYS A 226 4.50 7.47 -9.50
C CYS A 226 5.97 7.66 -9.13
N VAL A 227 6.72 8.41 -9.95
CA VAL A 227 8.16 8.61 -9.76
C VAL A 227 8.41 9.44 -8.50
N SER A 228 7.67 10.55 -8.31
CA SER A 228 7.79 11.36 -7.09
C SER A 228 7.40 10.56 -5.84
N GLY A 229 6.32 9.79 -5.87
CA GLY A 229 5.91 8.91 -4.79
C GLY A 229 6.95 7.84 -4.45
N ALA A 230 7.57 7.22 -5.47
CA ALA A 230 8.65 6.25 -5.28
C ALA A 230 9.90 6.88 -4.64
N ILE A 231 10.30 8.08 -5.10
CA ILE A 231 11.45 8.81 -4.55
C ILE A 231 11.18 9.20 -3.09
N LEU A 232 10.04 9.81 -2.81
CA LEU A 232 9.66 10.22 -1.44
C LEU A 232 9.58 9.01 -0.51
N PHE A 233 9.01 7.91 -0.97
CA PHE A 233 8.99 6.65 -0.21
C PHE A 233 10.41 6.13 0.04
N ALA A 234 11.26 6.07 -0.98
CA ALA A 234 12.63 5.56 -0.85
C ALA A 234 13.48 6.36 0.15
N ILE A 235 13.29 7.68 0.20
CA ILE A 235 14.00 8.56 1.13
C ILE A 235 13.47 8.40 2.55
N LEU A 236 12.14 8.45 2.73
CA LEU A 236 11.52 8.59 4.05
C LEU A 236 11.22 7.25 4.73
N VAL A 237 11.26 6.12 4.02
CA VAL A 237 10.88 4.83 4.57
C VAL A 237 11.79 4.41 5.73
N LYS A 238 11.13 4.00 6.80
CA LYS A 238 11.70 3.35 7.97
C LYS A 238 10.97 2.02 8.15
N THR A 239 11.72 0.99 8.54
CA THR A 239 11.22 -0.37 8.75
C THR A 239 11.48 -0.87 10.17
N GLU A 240 11.71 0.07 11.08
CA GLU A 240 11.94 -0.19 12.50
C GLU A 240 10.81 0.46 13.28
N VAL A 241 10.46 -0.16 14.41
CA VAL A 241 9.42 0.35 15.30
C VAL A 241 9.82 1.73 15.80
N GLN A 242 8.98 2.72 15.54
CA GLN A 242 9.26 4.11 15.88
C GLN A 242 9.15 4.35 17.39
N ASP A 243 9.94 5.28 17.93
CA ASP A 243 9.97 5.56 19.38
C ASP A 243 8.61 5.96 19.95
N TRP A 244 7.76 6.64 19.17
CA TRP A 244 6.41 7.01 19.58
C TRP A 244 5.44 5.84 19.60
N ALA A 245 5.74 4.73 18.91
CA ALA A 245 4.96 3.50 18.94
C ALA A 245 5.32 2.62 20.16
N ASN A 246 6.46 2.87 20.81
CA ASN A 246 6.89 2.14 22.00
C ASN A 246 6.23 2.69 23.28
N TRP A 247 5.01 2.23 23.60
CA TRP A 247 4.26 2.67 24.79
C TRP A 247 5.02 2.44 26.12
N ARG A 248 5.89 1.41 26.20
CA ARG A 248 6.70 1.12 27.40
C ARG A 248 7.65 2.25 27.77
N ARG A 249 8.14 3.02 26.81
CA ARG A 249 9.06 4.16 27.09
C ARG A 249 8.27 5.39 27.58
N SER A 250 7.03 5.54 27.14
CA SER A 250 6.14 6.61 27.59
C SER A 250 5.59 6.39 29.01
N SER A 251 5.35 5.15 29.43
CA SER A 251 4.93 4.87 30.82
C SER A 251 6.06 5.04 31.84
N SER A 252 7.33 4.81 31.44
CA SER A 252 8.49 5.08 32.30
C SER A 252 8.82 6.56 32.47
N SER A 253 8.31 7.43 31.60
CA SER A 253 8.60 8.88 31.63
C SER A 253 7.50 9.70 32.34
N VAL A 254 6.43 9.05 32.81
CA VAL A 254 5.33 9.71 33.56
C VAL A 254 5.48 9.54 35.09
N HIS A 255 6.56 8.92 35.57
CA HIS A 255 6.97 9.01 36.98
C HIS A 255 8.42 9.49 37.14
N PRO A 256 8.67 10.80 37.08
CA PRO A 256 9.62 11.42 37.98
C PRO A 256 8.91 11.80 39.29
N SER A 257 9.59 11.56 40.42
CA SER A 257 9.20 11.82 41.83
C SER A 257 8.18 10.87 42.50
N ASP A 258 8.48 10.57 43.76
CA ASP A 258 7.82 9.67 44.74
C ASP A 258 8.20 8.18 44.56
N THR A 259 9.06 7.55 45.35
CA THR A 259 9.26 7.67 46.80
C THR A 259 10.61 7.04 47.15
N ALA A 260 11.58 7.85 47.56
CA ALA A 260 12.54 7.40 48.56
C ALA A 260 11.76 7.22 49.87
N ILE A 261 12.17 6.24 50.70
CA ILE A 261 11.61 5.81 52.00
C ILE A 261 10.82 4.49 51.92
N SER A 262 11.55 3.37 52.02
CA SER A 262 11.25 2.26 52.95
C SER A 262 12.37 1.22 52.93
N LYS A 263 13.56 1.63 53.39
CA LYS A 263 14.48 0.73 54.07
C LYS A 263 14.83 1.40 55.39
N ILE A 264 14.87 0.61 56.45
CA ILE A 264 15.03 0.95 57.86
C ILE A 264 13.69 1.04 58.62
N ALA A 265 13.16 -0.12 59.00
CA ALA A 265 12.79 -0.47 60.37
C ALA A 265 12.72 -1.99 60.46
#